data_AF-A0A934MB99-F1
#
_entry.id   AF-A0A934MB99-F1
#
_cell.length_a   1.000
_cell.length_b   1.000
_cell.length_c   1.000
_cell.angle_alpha   90.00
_cell.angle_beta   90.00
_cell.angle_gamma   90.00
#
_symmetry.space_group_name_H-M   'P 1'
#
loop_
_entity.id
_entity.type
_entity.pdbx_description
1 polymer ?
#
loop_
_entity_poly.entity_id
_entity_poly.type
_entity_poly.pdbx_seq_one_letter_code
_entity_poly.pdbx_strand_id
1 'polypeptide(L)'
;MSRAGTTRLSRVPRRSRPSPVPSTSPSPGPSTSSDPSHHPGGPVPRLVLATHNVHKVGELHAILVGSGALADLGAGDVVGADGLGVEAPVEDGLTFADNALIKARALCAVSGLPTVADDSGLTVDVLGGAPGIFSARWAGRHGDDRANLHLLLDQLRDVRPEHRGARFVCAAALVTPWGTEHVETGTLEGSLLTEPRGDGGFGYDPILRPEGHDRTCAELSAVEKNSISHRGQAFRALAPRIADALRR
;
A
#
# COMPACT_ATOMS: atom_id res chain seq x y z
N MET A 1 27.28 -19.30 62.79
CA MET A 1 25.91 -19.83 62.61
C MET A 1 25.67 -19.97 61.10
N SER A 2 26.27 -20.96 60.43
CA SER A 2 25.71 -22.29 60.11
C SER A 2 24.21 -22.33 59.78
N ARG A 3 23.89 -22.57 58.50
CA ARG A 3 23.04 -23.69 58.06
C ARG A 3 23.18 -23.93 56.55
N ALA A 4 23.76 -25.08 56.22
CA ALA A 4 23.80 -25.66 54.89
C ALA A 4 22.43 -26.28 54.53
N GLY A 5 21.96 -26.03 53.30
CA GLY A 5 20.78 -26.67 52.73
C GLY A 5 21.17 -27.73 51.71
N THR A 6 20.98 -29.00 52.06
CA THR A 6 21.20 -30.17 51.21
C THR A 6 19.97 -30.40 50.34
N THR A 7 20.09 -30.27 49.01
CA THR A 7 19.00 -30.63 48.07
C THR A 7 19.27 -32.01 47.47
N ARG A 8 18.26 -32.87 47.62
CA ARG A 8 18.24 -34.31 47.33
C ARG A 8 17.95 -34.55 45.83
N LEU A 9 18.82 -35.30 45.15
CA LEU A 9 18.63 -35.75 43.77
C LEU A 9 17.42 -36.71 43.66
N SER A 10 16.41 -36.35 42.88
CA SER A 10 15.26 -37.20 42.58
C SER A 10 15.55 -38.14 41.41
N ARG A 11 15.31 -39.44 41.61
CA ARG A 11 15.41 -40.50 40.60
C ARG A 11 14.42 -40.29 39.46
N VAL A 12 14.91 -40.37 38.22
CA VAL A 12 14.11 -40.40 36.99
C VAL A 12 13.49 -41.79 36.81
N PRO A 13 12.18 -41.95 36.57
CA PRO A 13 11.58 -43.24 36.27
C PRO A 13 11.84 -43.64 34.81
N ARG A 14 12.22 -44.91 34.60
CA ARG A 14 12.42 -45.53 33.29
C ARG A 14 11.09 -45.62 32.54
N ARG A 15 11.01 -45.02 31.35
CA ARG A 15 9.90 -45.21 30.41
C ARG A 15 10.01 -46.57 29.73
N SER A 16 8.90 -47.32 29.75
CA SER A 16 8.70 -48.60 29.08
C SER A 16 8.68 -48.43 27.55
N ARG A 17 9.31 -49.38 26.83
CA ARG A 17 9.29 -49.47 25.36
C ARG A 17 7.87 -49.75 24.84
N PRO A 18 7.40 -49.12 23.75
CA PRO A 18 6.21 -49.57 23.05
C PRO A 18 6.51 -50.78 22.14
N SER A 19 5.53 -51.67 22.03
CA SER A 19 5.50 -52.86 21.17
C SER A 19 5.46 -52.51 19.67
N PRO A 20 5.92 -53.41 18.77
CA PRO A 20 5.99 -53.13 17.33
C PRO A 20 4.60 -53.14 16.68
N VAL A 21 4.38 -52.19 15.79
CA VAL A 21 3.18 -52.03 14.95
C VAL A 21 3.33 -52.94 13.72
N PRO A 22 2.30 -53.70 13.28
CA PRO A 22 2.41 -54.55 12.09
C PRO A 22 2.47 -53.72 10.81
N SER A 23 3.38 -54.11 9.90
CA SER A 23 3.58 -53.53 8.58
C SER A 23 2.43 -53.89 7.63
N THR A 24 1.70 -52.89 7.15
CA THR A 24 0.80 -53.03 6.01
C THR A 24 1.43 -52.36 4.80
N SER A 25 1.68 -53.16 3.75
CA SER A 25 2.15 -52.70 2.44
C SER A 25 1.07 -51.84 1.77
N PRO A 26 1.43 -50.72 1.10
CA PRO A 26 0.45 -49.98 0.31
C PRO A 26 0.28 -50.62 -1.08
N SER A 27 -0.97 -50.86 -1.47
CA SER A 27 -1.39 -51.15 -2.84
C SER A 27 -1.15 -49.94 -3.76
N PRO A 28 -0.87 -50.12 -5.06
CA PRO A 28 -0.65 -49.00 -5.96
C PRO A 28 -1.99 -48.30 -6.29
N GLY A 29 -2.10 -47.04 -5.88
CA GLY A 29 -3.20 -46.15 -6.30
C GLY A 29 -3.02 -45.71 -7.76
N PRO A 30 -4.10 -45.27 -8.43
CA PRO A 30 -4.06 -44.93 -9.84
C PRO A 30 -3.19 -43.70 -10.08
N SER A 31 -2.37 -43.79 -11.14
CA SER A 31 -1.53 -42.71 -11.65
C SER A 31 -2.40 -41.52 -12.08
N THR A 32 -2.47 -40.48 -11.26
CA THR A 32 -2.93 -39.16 -11.68
C THR A 32 -1.71 -38.35 -12.12
N SER A 33 -1.55 -38.18 -13.43
CA SER A 33 -0.67 -37.16 -13.98
C SER A 33 -1.15 -35.79 -13.50
N SER A 34 -0.41 -35.17 -12.59
CA SER A 34 -0.58 -33.77 -12.24
C SER A 34 0.07 -32.92 -13.33
N ASP A 35 -0.69 -32.62 -14.36
CA ASP A 35 -0.38 -31.56 -15.31
C ASP A 35 -0.61 -30.21 -14.60
N PRO A 36 0.40 -29.33 -14.45
CA PRO A 36 0.24 -28.09 -13.67
C PRO A 36 -0.51 -26.98 -14.43
N SER A 37 -1.05 -27.24 -15.62
CA SER A 37 -1.72 -26.23 -16.46
C SER A 37 -3.23 -26.36 -16.49
N HIS A 38 -3.90 -26.21 -15.34
CA HIS A 38 -5.34 -25.96 -15.32
C HIS A 38 -5.74 -24.86 -14.33
N HIS A 39 -5.49 -23.61 -14.72
CA HIS A 39 -6.26 -22.48 -14.21
C HIS A 39 -7.43 -22.22 -15.18
N PRO A 40 -8.68 -22.16 -14.68
CA PRO A 40 -9.85 -22.01 -15.54
C PRO A 40 -9.94 -20.56 -16.04
N GLY A 41 -9.64 -20.34 -17.33
CA GLY A 41 -10.34 -19.44 -18.25
C GLY A 41 -10.70 -17.99 -17.85
N GLY A 42 -10.07 -17.39 -16.85
CA GLY A 42 -10.18 -15.95 -16.57
C GLY A 42 -9.24 -15.14 -17.49
N PRO A 43 -9.53 -13.85 -17.74
CA PRO A 43 -8.56 -12.98 -18.41
C PRO A 43 -7.22 -13.00 -17.66
N VAL A 44 -6.12 -13.11 -18.40
CA VAL A 44 -4.77 -13.05 -17.85
C VAL A 44 -4.47 -11.59 -17.50
N PRO A 45 -4.06 -11.26 -16.27
CA PRO A 45 -3.76 -9.88 -15.89
C PRO A 45 -2.67 -9.28 -16.79
N ARG A 46 -2.86 -8.02 -17.18
CA ARG A 46 -1.93 -7.25 -18.03
C ARG A 46 -1.17 -6.19 -17.24
N LEU A 47 -1.71 -5.78 -16.11
CA LEU A 47 -1.16 -4.72 -15.25
C LEU A 47 -1.22 -5.14 -13.78
N VAL A 48 -0.14 -4.90 -13.04
CA VAL A 48 -0.11 -5.05 -11.59
C VAL A 48 -0.26 -3.70 -10.91
N LEU A 49 -1.14 -3.59 -9.92
CA LEU A 49 -1.16 -2.49 -8.96
C LEU A 49 -0.48 -2.94 -7.67
N ALA A 50 0.63 -2.30 -7.31
CA ALA A 50 1.41 -2.60 -6.12
C ALA A 50 0.77 -2.06 -4.83
N THR A 51 -0.46 -2.47 -4.57
CA THR A 51 -1.22 -2.15 -3.36
C THR A 51 -1.89 -3.42 -2.83
N HIS A 52 -1.81 -3.61 -1.51
CA HIS A 52 -2.55 -4.63 -0.75
C HIS A 52 -3.94 -4.13 -0.30
N ASN A 53 -4.30 -2.89 -0.64
CA ASN A 53 -5.59 -2.32 -0.30
C ASN A 53 -6.57 -2.52 -1.47
N VAL A 54 -7.53 -3.43 -1.31
CA VAL A 54 -8.57 -3.74 -2.30
C VAL A 54 -9.39 -2.50 -2.69
N HIS A 55 -9.65 -1.59 -1.76
CA HIS A 55 -10.36 -0.35 -2.07
C HIS A 55 -9.51 0.58 -2.96
N LYS A 56 -8.19 0.62 -2.75
CA LYS A 56 -7.27 1.36 -3.63
C LYS A 56 -7.22 0.77 -5.03
N VAL A 57 -7.32 -0.55 -5.19
CA VAL A 57 -7.34 -1.18 -6.52
C VAL A 57 -8.52 -0.65 -7.35
N GLY A 58 -9.73 -0.60 -6.77
CA GLY A 58 -10.91 -0.05 -7.44
C GLY A 58 -10.79 1.45 -7.73
N GLU A 59 -10.27 2.23 -6.79
CA GLU A 59 -10.04 3.69 -6.98
C GLU A 59 -9.06 3.96 -8.12
N LEU A 60 -7.91 3.26 -8.13
CA LEU A 60 -6.88 3.41 -9.15
C LEU A 60 -7.36 2.94 -10.52
N HIS A 61 -8.06 1.81 -10.58
CA HIS A 61 -8.67 1.33 -11.82
C HIS A 61 -9.64 2.37 -12.39
N ALA A 62 -10.52 2.95 -11.55
CA ALA A 62 -11.43 4.00 -11.97
C ALA A 62 -10.71 5.27 -12.48
N ILE A 63 -9.62 5.68 -11.84
CA ILE A 63 -8.80 6.82 -12.28
C ILE A 63 -8.15 6.52 -13.65
N LEU A 64 -7.60 5.33 -13.83
CA LEU A 64 -6.94 4.91 -15.07
C LEU A 64 -7.92 4.82 -16.23
N VAL A 65 -9.08 4.19 -16.05
CA VAL A 65 -10.14 4.13 -17.07
C VAL A 65 -10.69 5.54 -17.35
N GLY A 66 -10.93 6.32 -16.30
CA GLY A 66 -11.42 7.70 -16.42
C GLY A 66 -10.45 8.69 -17.08
N SER A 67 -9.16 8.33 -17.21
CA SER A 67 -8.18 9.12 -17.97
C SER A 67 -8.42 9.08 -19.49
N GLY A 68 -9.19 8.11 -19.98
CA GLY A 68 -9.44 7.86 -21.41
C GLY A 68 -8.32 7.10 -22.13
N ALA A 69 -7.09 7.10 -21.62
CA ALA A 69 -5.95 6.40 -22.25
C ALA A 69 -6.03 4.87 -22.10
N LEU A 70 -6.84 4.38 -21.16
CA LEU A 70 -6.97 2.97 -20.76
C LEU A 70 -8.45 2.55 -20.67
N ALA A 71 -9.30 3.09 -21.54
CA ALA A 71 -10.74 2.83 -21.50
C ALA A 71 -11.12 1.36 -21.73
N ASP A 72 -10.23 0.58 -22.35
CA ASP A 72 -10.36 -0.87 -22.59
C ASP A 72 -9.84 -1.73 -21.44
N LEU A 73 -9.21 -1.15 -20.41
CA LEU A 73 -8.67 -1.88 -19.27
C LEU A 73 -9.82 -2.38 -18.37
N GLY A 74 -10.18 -3.65 -18.52
CA GLY A 74 -11.19 -4.29 -17.69
C GLY A 74 -10.69 -4.57 -16.27
N ALA A 75 -11.62 -4.78 -15.33
CA ALA A 75 -11.26 -5.11 -13.95
C ALA A 75 -10.43 -6.42 -13.84
N GLY A 76 -10.63 -7.37 -14.76
CA GLY A 76 -9.86 -8.61 -14.82
C GLY A 76 -8.46 -8.47 -15.43
N ASP A 77 -8.15 -7.33 -16.07
CA ASP A 77 -6.82 -7.05 -16.62
C ASP A 77 -5.85 -6.53 -15.55
N VAL A 78 -6.36 -6.27 -14.34
CA VAL A 78 -5.63 -5.64 -13.24
C VAL A 78 -5.58 -6.60 -12.06
N VAL A 79 -4.37 -6.82 -11.52
CA VAL A 79 -4.17 -7.62 -10.31
C VAL A 79 -3.50 -6.79 -9.22
N GLY A 80 -3.99 -6.91 -7.98
CA GLY A 80 -3.36 -6.30 -6.80
C GLY A 80 -2.21 -7.14 -6.25
N ALA A 81 -1.43 -6.57 -5.33
CA ALA A 81 -0.28 -7.24 -4.70
C ALA A 81 -0.67 -8.55 -3.99
N ASP A 82 -1.84 -8.59 -3.36
CA ASP A 82 -2.35 -9.79 -2.67
C ASP A 82 -2.55 -10.98 -3.61
N GLY A 83 -2.88 -10.71 -4.89
CA GLY A 83 -3.05 -11.75 -5.91
C GLY A 83 -1.74 -12.42 -6.31
N LEU A 84 -0.59 -11.84 -5.94
CA LEU A 84 0.74 -12.36 -6.26
C LEU A 84 1.40 -13.10 -5.07
N GLY A 85 0.84 -13.03 -3.86
CA GLY A 85 1.40 -13.69 -2.68
C GLY A 85 2.78 -13.18 -2.26
N VAL A 86 3.11 -11.93 -2.59
CA VAL A 86 4.41 -11.31 -2.30
C VAL A 86 4.31 -10.50 -1.01
N GLU A 87 5.32 -10.60 -0.14
CA GLU A 87 5.44 -9.74 1.03
C GLU A 87 5.75 -8.29 0.62
N ALA A 88 5.19 -7.31 1.34
CA ALA A 88 5.44 -5.91 1.07
C ALA A 88 6.96 -5.60 1.18
N PRO A 89 7.57 -4.96 0.17
CA PRO A 89 8.99 -4.63 0.22
C PRO A 89 9.27 -3.58 1.30
N VAL A 90 10.51 -3.57 1.80
CA VAL A 90 10.97 -2.53 2.72
C VAL A 90 11.06 -1.19 1.97
N GLU A 91 10.26 -0.21 2.39
CA GLU A 91 10.31 1.17 1.91
C GLU A 91 11.41 1.96 2.66
N ASP A 92 12.65 1.87 2.16
CA ASP A 92 13.83 2.58 2.70
C ASP A 92 14.26 3.78 1.83
N GLY A 93 13.42 4.18 0.88
CA GLY A 93 13.61 5.38 0.07
C GLY A 93 13.48 6.66 0.88
N LEU A 94 14.16 7.71 0.41
CA LEU A 94 14.17 9.03 1.06
C LEU A 94 13.16 10.00 0.45
N THR A 95 12.47 9.57 -0.62
CA THR A 95 11.45 10.34 -1.31
C THR A 95 10.24 9.47 -1.65
N PHE A 96 9.09 10.10 -1.91
CA PHE A 96 7.91 9.38 -2.40
C PHE A 96 8.21 8.62 -3.71
N ALA A 97 8.99 9.22 -4.61
CA ALA A 97 9.37 8.60 -5.87
C ALA A 97 10.20 7.32 -5.64
N ASP A 98 11.18 7.36 -4.73
CA ASP A 98 12.00 6.20 -4.40
C ASP A 98 11.15 5.05 -3.83
N ASN A 99 10.26 5.35 -2.89
CA ASN A 99 9.37 4.35 -2.30
C ASN A 99 8.39 3.77 -3.32
N ALA A 100 7.84 4.59 -4.21
CA ALA A 100 6.98 4.13 -5.29
C ALA A 100 7.74 3.18 -6.23
N LEU A 101 8.98 3.53 -6.61
CA LEU A 101 9.84 2.68 -7.44
C LEU A 101 10.24 1.38 -6.74
N ILE A 102 10.56 1.40 -5.45
CA ILE A 102 10.85 0.20 -4.65
C ILE A 102 9.68 -0.80 -4.76
N LYS A 103 8.45 -0.31 -4.53
CA LYS A 103 7.23 -1.11 -4.65
C LYS A 103 7.02 -1.66 -6.06
N ALA A 104 7.13 -0.80 -7.07
CA ALA A 104 6.89 -1.19 -8.46
C ALA A 104 7.93 -2.20 -8.96
N ARG A 105 9.22 -2.00 -8.65
CA ARG A 105 10.31 -2.92 -9.01
C ARG A 105 10.13 -4.30 -8.39
N ALA A 106 9.82 -4.36 -7.09
CA ALA A 106 9.64 -5.62 -6.38
C ALA A 106 8.54 -6.48 -7.03
N LEU A 107 7.39 -5.87 -7.33
CA LEU A 107 6.25 -6.60 -7.90
C LEU A 107 6.40 -6.86 -9.41
N CYS A 108 7.08 -5.98 -10.15
CA CYS A 108 7.42 -6.23 -11.54
C CYS A 108 8.36 -7.43 -11.68
N ALA A 109 9.35 -7.56 -10.80
CA ALA A 109 10.31 -8.66 -10.82
C ALA A 109 9.65 -10.02 -10.58
N VAL A 110 8.63 -10.07 -9.71
CA VAL A 110 7.91 -11.31 -9.40
C VAL A 110 6.87 -11.65 -10.47
N SER A 111 6.09 -10.65 -10.92
CA SER A 111 4.97 -10.87 -11.84
C SER A 111 5.40 -11.04 -13.30
N GLY A 112 6.52 -10.44 -13.72
CA GLY A 112 6.87 -10.33 -15.13
C GLY A 112 5.91 -9.47 -15.94
N LEU A 113 5.11 -8.61 -15.29
CA LEU A 113 4.12 -7.73 -15.91
C LEU A 113 4.47 -6.25 -15.66
N PRO A 114 4.04 -5.32 -16.55
CA PRO A 114 4.01 -3.90 -16.22
C PRO A 114 3.34 -3.68 -14.87
N THR A 115 4.01 -2.95 -13.99
CA THR A 115 3.61 -2.75 -12.61
C THR A 115 3.58 -1.28 -12.29
N VAL A 116 2.48 -0.82 -11.70
CA VAL A 116 2.39 0.53 -11.15
C VAL A 116 2.27 0.52 -9.64
N ALA A 117 2.87 1.50 -9.00
CA ALA A 117 2.82 1.69 -7.54
C ALA A 117 2.64 3.17 -7.21
N ASP A 118 2.13 3.47 -6.02
CA ASP A 118 2.16 4.82 -5.47
C ASP A 118 2.83 4.89 -4.10
N ASP A 119 3.48 6.01 -3.82
CA ASP A 119 3.78 6.44 -2.47
C ASP A 119 3.22 7.84 -2.25
N SER A 120 2.54 8.04 -1.13
CA SER A 120 1.78 9.26 -0.87
C SER A 120 1.91 9.69 0.58
N GLY A 121 1.82 11.00 0.82
CA GLY A 121 1.85 11.55 2.16
C GLY A 121 1.42 13.01 2.22
N LEU A 122 1.24 13.50 3.45
CA LEU A 122 1.01 14.90 3.75
C LEU A 122 2.35 15.58 4.01
N THR A 123 2.56 16.75 3.39
CA THR A 123 3.70 17.63 3.69
C THR A 123 3.17 18.94 4.25
N VAL A 124 3.74 19.41 5.36
CA VAL A 124 3.33 20.64 6.05
C VAL A 124 4.46 21.65 6.03
N ASP A 125 4.18 22.86 5.54
CA ASP A 125 5.21 23.86 5.22
C ASP A 125 5.99 24.29 6.47
N VAL A 126 5.27 24.61 7.56
CA VAL A 126 5.89 25.06 8.82
C VAL A 126 6.71 23.96 9.51
N LEU A 127 6.48 22.69 9.15
CA LEU A 127 7.26 21.55 9.66
C LEU A 127 8.36 21.10 8.68
N GLY A 128 8.71 21.94 7.70
CA GLY A 128 9.74 21.61 6.71
C GLY A 128 9.38 20.43 5.82
N GLY A 129 8.08 20.17 5.61
CA GLY A 129 7.58 19.07 4.79
C GLY A 129 7.23 17.80 5.56
N ALA A 130 7.44 17.74 6.88
CA ALA A 130 6.93 16.63 7.70
C ALA A 130 5.38 16.66 7.78
N PRO A 131 4.69 15.50 7.96
CA PRO A 131 5.22 14.15 8.13
C PRO A 131 5.95 13.54 6.91
N GLY A 132 5.63 13.99 5.69
CA GLY A 132 6.30 13.53 4.47
C GLY A 132 6.15 12.02 4.24
N ILE A 133 7.24 11.34 3.87
CA ILE A 133 7.28 9.87 3.69
C ILE A 133 6.91 9.08 4.96
N PHE A 134 6.94 9.72 6.14
CA PHE A 134 6.54 9.10 7.40
C PHE A 134 5.03 9.19 7.67
N SER A 135 4.23 9.74 6.74
CA SER A 135 2.80 10.02 6.93
C SER A 135 1.99 8.86 7.51
N ALA A 136 2.19 7.63 7.03
CA ALA A 136 1.46 6.46 7.50
C ALA A 136 1.90 5.96 8.90
N ARG A 137 3.06 6.41 9.37
CA ARG A 137 3.71 5.97 10.62
C ARG A 137 4.11 7.14 11.53
N TRP A 138 3.47 8.28 11.38
CA TRP A 138 3.87 9.54 12.03
C TRP A 138 3.86 9.42 13.56
N ALA A 139 2.87 8.74 14.12
CA ALA A 139 2.76 8.43 15.54
C ALA A 139 3.54 7.16 15.97
N GLY A 140 4.48 6.69 15.14
CA GLY A 140 5.38 5.57 15.44
C GLY A 140 4.86 4.18 15.07
N ARG A 141 3.58 4.03 14.72
CA ARG A 141 3.00 2.77 14.20
C ARG A 141 2.36 2.98 12.85
N HIS A 142 2.55 2.02 11.94
CA HIS A 142 1.94 2.07 10.62
C HIS A 142 0.42 1.89 10.71
N GLY A 143 -0.35 2.73 10.00
CA GLY A 143 -1.79 2.59 9.82
C GLY A 143 -2.68 3.10 10.97
N ASP A 144 -2.12 3.76 11.97
CA ASP A 144 -2.89 4.38 13.07
C ASP A 144 -3.30 5.82 12.70
N ASP A 145 -4.21 5.95 11.74
CA ASP A 145 -4.62 7.24 11.15
C ASP A 145 -5.07 8.26 12.20
N ARG A 146 -5.81 7.80 13.22
CA ARG A 146 -6.29 8.67 14.30
C ARG A 146 -5.14 9.18 15.16
N ALA A 147 -4.18 8.34 15.53
CA ALA A 147 -3.01 8.79 16.28
C ALA A 147 -2.12 9.73 15.45
N ASN A 148 -1.93 9.41 14.17
CA ASN A 148 -1.19 10.24 13.22
C ASN A 148 -1.78 11.65 13.10
N LEU A 149 -3.11 11.75 12.90
CA LEU A 149 -3.82 13.01 12.80
C LEU A 149 -3.74 13.83 14.10
N HIS A 150 -4.00 13.20 15.24
CA HIS A 150 -3.98 13.91 16.54
C HIS A 150 -2.58 14.42 16.89
N LEU A 151 -1.53 13.63 16.66
CA LEU A 151 -0.16 14.08 16.90
C LEU A 151 0.17 15.32 16.08
N LEU A 152 -0.23 15.34 14.80
CA LEU A 152 -0.03 16.50 13.94
C LEU A 152 -0.80 17.73 14.42
N LEU A 153 -2.06 17.58 14.82
CA LEU A 153 -2.85 18.69 15.37
C LEU A 153 -2.24 19.25 16.65
N ASP A 154 -1.76 18.40 17.56
CA ASP A 154 -1.11 18.83 18.80
C ASP A 154 0.19 19.58 18.53
N GLN A 155 1.01 19.12 17.58
CA GLN A 155 2.24 19.81 17.16
C GLN A 155 1.96 21.19 16.55
N LEU A 156 0.80 21.36 15.90
CA LEU A 156 0.39 22.61 15.27
C LEU A 156 -0.51 23.48 16.15
N ARG A 157 -0.77 23.11 17.41
CA ARG A 157 -1.75 23.78 18.29
C ARG A 157 -1.61 25.30 18.32
N ASP A 158 -0.38 25.79 18.46
CA ASP A 158 -0.09 27.23 18.61
C ASP A 158 0.26 27.91 17.26
N VAL A 159 0.23 27.16 16.15
CA VAL A 159 0.48 27.69 14.81
C VAL A 159 -0.78 28.38 14.29
N ARG A 160 -0.65 29.69 14.02
CA ARG A 160 -1.76 30.51 13.49
C ARG A 160 -2.25 29.99 12.13
N PRO A 161 -3.55 30.13 11.81
CA PRO A 161 -4.14 29.57 10.59
C PRO A 161 -3.41 29.91 9.29
N GLU A 162 -2.87 31.13 9.16
CA GLU A 162 -2.16 31.57 7.95
C GLU A 162 -0.82 30.86 7.70
N HIS A 163 -0.27 30.15 8.70
CA HIS A 163 1.01 29.41 8.60
C HIS A 163 0.80 27.89 8.49
N ARG A 164 -0.44 27.43 8.29
CA ARG A 164 -0.81 26.00 8.23
C ARG A 164 -0.89 25.48 6.80
N GLY A 165 -0.09 26.04 5.89
CA GLY A 165 0.05 25.56 4.52
C GLY A 165 0.50 24.10 4.50
N ALA A 166 -0.18 23.29 3.68
CA ALA A 166 0.11 21.88 3.54
C ALA A 166 -0.39 21.35 2.20
N ARG A 167 0.16 20.22 1.79
CA ARG A 167 -0.27 19.52 0.59
C ARG A 167 -0.17 18.02 0.74
N PHE A 168 -1.12 17.33 0.13
CA PHE A 168 -0.89 15.93 -0.19
C PHE A 168 -0.01 15.81 -1.43
N VAL A 169 0.91 14.86 -1.41
CA VAL A 169 1.81 14.52 -2.51
C VAL A 169 1.63 13.03 -2.82
N CYS A 170 1.56 12.68 -4.11
CA CYS A 170 1.61 11.29 -4.58
C CYS A 170 2.67 11.21 -5.68
N ALA A 171 3.62 10.28 -5.53
CA ALA A 171 4.43 9.81 -6.64
C ALA A 171 3.83 8.50 -7.16
N ALA A 172 3.44 8.46 -8.43
CA ALA A 172 2.99 7.26 -9.11
C ALA A 172 4.12 6.76 -10.03
N ALA A 173 4.56 5.53 -9.83
CA ALA A 173 5.63 4.91 -10.58
C ALA A 173 5.08 3.81 -11.51
N LEU A 174 5.64 3.70 -12.72
CA LEU A 174 5.50 2.57 -13.64
C LEU A 174 6.87 1.91 -13.78
N VAL A 175 6.92 0.59 -13.64
CA VAL A 175 8.08 -0.25 -13.95
C VAL A 175 7.65 -1.36 -14.90
N THR A 176 8.45 -1.62 -15.93
CA THR A 176 8.17 -2.68 -16.90
C THR A 176 9.23 -3.79 -16.85
N PRO A 177 8.88 -5.04 -17.25
CA PRO A 177 9.82 -6.17 -17.24
C PRO A 177 11.02 -5.97 -18.16
N TRP A 178 10.89 -5.08 -19.14
CA TRP A 178 11.92 -4.72 -20.13
C TRP A 178 12.73 -3.47 -19.71
N GLY A 179 12.60 -3.03 -18.45
CA GLY A 179 13.50 -2.07 -17.82
C GLY A 179 13.10 -0.60 -17.99
N THR A 180 11.87 -0.30 -18.42
CA THR A 180 11.37 1.08 -18.42
C THR A 180 10.88 1.46 -17.03
N GLU A 181 11.31 2.62 -16.55
CA GLU A 181 10.83 3.22 -15.31
C GLU A 181 10.39 4.66 -15.55
N HIS A 182 9.20 5.00 -15.06
CA HIS A 182 8.65 6.35 -15.12
C HIS A 182 7.99 6.71 -13.80
N VAL A 183 8.13 7.96 -13.37
CA VAL A 183 7.48 8.49 -12.17
C VAL A 183 6.82 9.80 -12.53
N GLU A 184 5.55 9.92 -12.16
CA GLU A 184 4.79 11.16 -12.24
C GLU A 184 4.35 11.57 -10.83
N THR A 185 4.34 12.87 -10.56
CA THR A 185 3.94 13.40 -9.25
C THR A 185 2.68 14.25 -9.38
N GLY A 186 1.76 14.08 -8.44
CA GLY A 186 0.58 14.92 -8.30
C GLY A 186 0.53 15.53 -6.91
N THR A 187 -0.10 16.70 -6.79
CA THR A 187 -0.20 17.43 -5.52
C THR A 187 -1.60 17.98 -5.31
N LEU A 188 -2.03 18.08 -4.05
CA LEU A 188 -3.26 18.76 -3.66
C LEU A 188 -2.91 19.78 -2.59
N GLU A 189 -2.75 21.02 -3.03
CA GLU A 189 -2.44 22.18 -2.18
C GLU A 189 -3.65 22.54 -1.31
N GLY A 190 -3.38 22.99 -0.08
CA GLY A 190 -4.41 23.35 0.87
C GLY A 190 -3.89 23.92 2.18
N SER A 191 -4.77 23.97 3.17
CA SER A 191 -4.47 24.47 4.51
C SER A 191 -5.03 23.51 5.56
N LEU A 192 -4.31 23.33 6.66
CA LEU A 192 -4.76 22.49 7.76
C LEU A 192 -5.68 23.25 8.71
N LEU A 193 -6.82 22.65 9.02
CA LEU A 193 -7.72 23.12 10.06
C LEU A 193 -7.12 22.88 11.46
N THR A 194 -7.76 23.50 12.45
CA THR A 194 -7.44 23.31 13.88
C THR A 194 -8.16 22.10 14.48
N GLU A 195 -9.27 21.68 13.86
CA GLU A 195 -10.10 20.55 14.29
C GLU A 195 -10.55 19.75 13.06
N PRO A 196 -10.70 18.41 13.19
CA PRO A 196 -11.16 17.58 12.09
C PRO A 196 -12.63 17.86 11.75
N ARG A 197 -12.98 17.82 10.47
CA ARG A 197 -14.36 17.88 9.96
C ARG A 197 -14.57 16.80 8.89
N GLY A 198 -15.77 16.25 8.81
CA GLY A 198 -16.14 15.20 7.86
C GLY A 198 -15.78 13.78 8.33
N ASP A 199 -16.54 12.82 7.83
CA ASP A 199 -16.43 11.40 8.19
C ASP A 199 -15.92 10.52 7.02
N GLY A 200 -15.71 11.13 5.85
CA GLY A 200 -15.21 10.45 4.66
C GLY A 200 -13.69 10.37 4.60
N GLY A 201 -13.17 9.61 3.65
CA GLY A 201 -11.73 9.54 3.39
C GLY A 201 -10.96 8.75 4.45
N PHE A 202 -9.67 9.07 4.60
CA PHE A 202 -8.73 8.40 5.51
C PHE A 202 -7.55 9.32 5.87
N GLY A 203 -6.72 8.90 6.84
CA GLY A 203 -5.52 9.62 7.25
C GLY A 203 -5.82 11.07 7.67
N TYR A 204 -5.21 12.02 6.96
CA TYR A 204 -5.30 13.45 7.26
C TYR A 204 -6.42 14.18 6.50
N ASP A 205 -7.27 13.46 5.76
CA ASP A 205 -8.38 14.05 5.01
C ASP A 205 -9.29 14.97 5.85
N PRO A 206 -9.61 14.66 7.14
CA PRO A 206 -10.49 15.50 7.95
C PRO A 206 -9.92 16.87 8.32
N ILE A 207 -8.62 17.09 8.14
CA ILE A 207 -7.98 18.36 8.52
C ILE A 207 -7.44 19.14 7.32
N LEU A 208 -7.29 18.54 6.13
CA LEU A 208 -6.85 19.27 4.95
C LEU A 208 -8.06 19.87 4.21
N ARG A 209 -8.11 21.20 4.16
CA ARG A 209 -9.02 21.96 3.29
C ARG A 209 -8.28 22.34 1.99
N PRO A 210 -8.69 21.80 0.82
CA PRO A 210 -8.08 22.15 -0.45
C PRO A 210 -8.19 23.64 -0.77
N GLU A 211 -7.23 24.17 -1.52
CA GLU A 211 -7.28 25.55 -1.99
C GLU A 211 -8.51 25.80 -2.87
N GLY A 212 -9.23 26.90 -2.62
CA GLY A 212 -10.49 27.21 -3.32
C GLY A 212 -11.71 26.43 -2.85
N HIS A 213 -11.62 25.62 -1.79
CA HIS A 213 -12.72 24.87 -1.20
C HIS A 213 -13.00 25.28 0.25
N ASP A 214 -14.27 25.27 0.67
CA ASP A 214 -14.68 25.47 2.07
C ASP A 214 -14.77 24.17 2.89
N ARG A 215 -14.87 23.05 2.18
CA ARG A 215 -14.96 21.66 2.70
C ARG A 215 -13.57 21.04 2.80
N THR A 216 -13.36 20.23 3.84
CA THR A 216 -12.19 19.34 3.96
C THR A 216 -12.25 18.22 2.94
N CYS A 217 -11.13 17.53 2.72
CA CYS A 217 -11.10 16.33 1.87
C CYS A 217 -12.06 15.24 2.36
N ALA A 218 -12.31 15.14 3.67
CA ALA A 218 -13.24 14.19 4.27
C ALA A 218 -14.73 14.56 4.09
N GLU A 219 -15.02 15.81 3.72
CA GLU A 219 -16.37 16.30 3.42
C GLU A 219 -16.70 16.26 1.90
N LEU A 220 -15.72 15.89 1.06
CA LEU A 220 -15.92 15.66 -0.37
C LEU A 220 -16.39 14.22 -0.59
N SER A 221 -17.28 14.02 -1.56
CA SER A 221 -17.55 12.68 -2.08
C SER A 221 -16.30 12.07 -2.71
N ALA A 222 -16.23 10.74 -2.80
CA ALA A 222 -15.10 10.07 -3.45
C ALA A 222 -14.87 10.55 -4.89
N VAL A 223 -15.95 10.84 -5.63
CA VAL A 223 -15.88 11.35 -7.01
C VAL A 223 -15.30 12.77 -7.05
N GLU A 224 -15.79 13.68 -6.20
CA GLU A 224 -15.27 15.05 -6.09
C GLU A 224 -13.79 15.04 -5.66
N LYS A 225 -13.44 14.21 -4.68
CA LYS A 225 -12.05 14.09 -4.23
C LYS A 225 -11.16 13.59 -5.36
N ASN A 226 -11.55 12.53 -6.08
CA ASN A 226 -10.74 11.93 -7.14
C ASN A 226 -10.51 12.84 -8.34
N SER A 227 -11.41 13.80 -8.59
CA SER A 227 -11.21 14.76 -9.69
C SER A 227 -10.07 15.73 -9.37
N ILE A 228 -9.90 16.14 -8.11
CA ILE A 228 -8.87 17.12 -7.70
C ILE A 228 -7.64 16.50 -7.02
N SER A 229 -7.71 15.25 -6.56
CA SER A 229 -6.68 14.68 -5.69
C SER A 229 -5.30 14.55 -6.34
N HIS A 230 -4.27 14.70 -5.51
CA HIS A 230 -2.87 14.39 -5.80
C HIS A 230 -2.69 13.03 -6.51
N ARG A 231 -3.35 11.97 -6.02
CA ARG A 231 -3.34 10.64 -6.67
C ARG A 231 -3.99 10.67 -8.04
N GLY A 232 -5.18 11.28 -8.15
CA GLY A 232 -5.88 11.43 -9.43
C GLY A 232 -5.00 12.14 -10.46
N GLN A 233 -4.33 13.22 -10.07
CA GLN A 233 -3.39 13.94 -10.93
C GLN A 233 -2.20 13.07 -11.34
N ALA A 234 -1.53 12.41 -10.39
CA ALA A 234 -0.35 11.58 -10.66
C ALA A 234 -0.66 10.43 -11.64
N PHE A 235 -1.76 9.70 -11.41
CA PHE A 235 -2.12 8.56 -12.27
C PHE A 235 -2.66 8.99 -13.63
N ARG A 236 -3.36 10.13 -13.73
CA ARG A 236 -3.73 10.68 -15.05
C ARG A 236 -2.50 11.10 -15.86
N ALA A 237 -1.49 11.67 -15.21
CA ALA A 237 -0.21 12.00 -15.85
C ALA A 237 0.56 10.73 -16.28
N LEU A 238 0.51 9.67 -15.48
CA LEU A 238 1.17 8.39 -15.77
C LEU A 238 0.44 7.55 -16.83
N ALA A 239 -0.87 7.75 -17.01
CA ALA A 239 -1.74 6.92 -17.86
C ALA A 239 -1.24 6.74 -19.31
N PRO A 240 -0.73 7.76 -20.04
CA PRO A 240 -0.19 7.57 -21.38
C PRO A 240 0.98 6.57 -21.41
N ARG A 241 1.85 6.58 -20.40
CA ARG A 241 2.99 5.66 -20.29
C ARG A 241 2.55 4.23 -20.04
N ILE A 242 1.52 4.06 -19.22
CA ILE A 242 0.90 2.75 -18.97
C ILE A 242 0.29 2.23 -20.28
N ALA A 243 -0.47 3.07 -21.00
CA ALA A 243 -1.06 2.70 -22.28
C ALA A 243 -0.01 2.29 -23.32
N ASP A 244 1.12 3.01 -23.39
CA ASP A 244 2.25 2.63 -24.24
C ASP A 244 2.83 1.27 -23.86
N ALA A 245 2.95 0.98 -22.56
CA ALA A 245 3.48 -0.29 -22.07
C ALA A 245 2.56 -1.48 -22.33
N LEU A 246 1.24 -1.28 -22.29
CA LEU A 246 0.24 -2.34 -22.50
C LEU A 246 -0.04 -2.66 -23.98
N ARG A 247 0.54 -1.89 -24.92
CA ARG A 247 0.45 -2.11 -26.37
C ARG A 247 1.61 -2.92 -26.96
N ARG A 248 2.67 -3.15 -26.18
CA ARG A 248 3.84 -3.95 -26.57
C ARG A 248 3.61 -5.43 -26.31
#